data_AF-D3FAJ5-F1
#
_entry.id   AF-D3FAJ5-F1
#
_cell.length_a   1.000
_cell.length_b   1.000
_cell.length_c   1.000
_cell.angle_alpha   90.00
_cell.angle_beta   90.00
_cell.angle_gamma   90.00
#
_symmetry.space_group_name_H-M   'P 1'
#
loop_
_entity.id
_entity.type
_entity.pdbx_description
1 polymer ?
#
loop_
_entity_poly.entity_id
_entity_poly.type
_entity_poly.pdbx_seq_one_letter_code
_entity_poly.pdbx_strand_id
1 'polypeptide(L)'
;MLYHFSRAMYRALADGIVAPPASAPGGAAVYHVRVLRACEGTLARMGTDRYYFANPSRALIRELRPYFPLDEQRRMRDVVERYLARADEELTRQFATGYDLAGNRLNCRALTRKGTPCQRFPNPVNGYCPSHQHLAGSGHVATEAEAAAERELVAA
;
A
#
# COMPACT_ATOMS: atom_id res chain seq x y z
N MET A 1 6.11 4.11 -13.83
CA MET A 1 6.89 3.57 -12.69
C MET A 1 6.09 2.53 -11.90
N LEU A 2 5.07 2.87 -11.11
CA LEU A 2 4.33 1.88 -10.28
C LEU A 2 3.85 0.59 -11.00
N TYR A 3 3.39 0.70 -12.25
CA TYR A 3 2.89 -0.44 -13.01
C TYR A 3 3.92 -1.55 -13.27
N HIS A 4 5.23 -1.26 -13.27
CA HIS A 4 6.21 -2.33 -13.45
C HIS A 4 6.35 -3.19 -12.17
N PHE A 5 6.27 -2.57 -10.98
CA PHE A 5 6.28 -3.30 -9.71
C PHE A 5 5.06 -4.20 -9.57
N SER A 6 3.87 -3.70 -9.92
CA SER A 6 2.63 -4.50 -9.82
C SER A 6 2.68 -5.73 -10.74
N ARG A 7 3.16 -5.54 -11.97
CA ARG A 7 3.29 -6.62 -12.96
C ARG A 7 4.38 -7.62 -12.59
N ALA A 8 5.51 -7.16 -12.08
CA ALA A 8 6.59 -8.04 -11.64
C ALA A 8 6.17 -8.87 -10.42
N MET A 9 5.52 -8.24 -9.44
CA MET A 9 4.96 -8.92 -8.27
C MET A 9 3.89 -9.94 -8.68
N TYR A 10 2.95 -9.56 -9.55
CA TYR A 10 1.95 -10.47 -10.08
C TYR A 10 2.57 -11.69 -10.77
N ARG A 11 3.59 -11.49 -11.63
CA ARG A 11 4.27 -12.60 -12.31
C ARG A 11 4.94 -13.56 -11.32
N ALA A 12 5.52 -13.05 -10.23
CA ALA A 12 6.10 -13.89 -9.18
C ALA A 12 5.04 -14.66 -8.38
N LEU A 13 3.83 -14.11 -8.25
CA LEU A 13 2.71 -14.71 -7.53
C LEU A 13 1.87 -15.68 -8.38
N ALA A 14 1.82 -15.51 -9.70
CA ALA A 14 0.84 -16.13 -10.59
C ALA A 14 0.76 -17.65 -10.46
N ASP A 15 1.89 -18.34 -10.31
CA ASP A 15 1.96 -19.80 -10.26
C ASP A 15 1.35 -20.39 -8.98
N GLY A 16 1.22 -19.60 -7.91
CA GLY A 16 0.65 -20.03 -6.64
C GLY A 16 -0.87 -19.79 -6.51
N ILE A 17 -1.50 -19.20 -7.53
CA ILE A 17 -2.92 -18.84 -7.50
C ILE A 17 -3.76 -20.10 -7.73
N VAL A 18 -4.68 -20.38 -6.82
CA VAL A 18 -5.62 -21.50 -7.00
C VAL A 18 -6.55 -21.28 -8.18
N ALA A 19 -6.94 -22.36 -8.85
CA ALA A 19 -7.99 -22.27 -9.85
C ALA A 19 -9.32 -21.90 -9.18
N PRO A 20 -10.10 -20.97 -9.75
CA PRO A 20 -11.45 -20.68 -9.26
C PRO A 20 -12.36 -21.90 -9.46
N PRO A 21 -13.43 -22.05 -8.65
CA PRO A 21 -14.41 -23.10 -8.87
C PRO A 21 -15.06 -22.94 -10.25
N ALA A 22 -15.44 -24.06 -10.88
CA ALA A 22 -16.01 -24.05 -12.24
C ALA A 22 -17.28 -23.19 -12.37
N SER A 23 -18.01 -22.98 -11.27
CA SER A 23 -19.20 -22.14 -11.18
C SER A 23 -18.90 -20.64 -11.01
N ALA A 24 -17.62 -20.24 -10.90
CA ALA A 24 -17.26 -18.85 -10.65
C ALA A 24 -17.62 -17.95 -11.85
N PRO A 25 -18.41 -16.89 -11.65
CA PRO A 25 -18.65 -15.90 -12.71
C PRO A 25 -17.33 -15.21 -13.07
N GLY A 26 -17.02 -15.15 -14.37
CA GLY A 26 -15.75 -14.61 -14.88
C GLY A 26 -14.72 -15.65 -15.33
N GLY A 27 -15.02 -16.95 -15.18
CA GLY A 27 -14.22 -18.04 -15.73
C GLY A 27 -12.86 -18.25 -15.05
N ALA A 28 -11.99 -19.03 -15.69
CA ALA A 28 -10.73 -19.51 -15.12
C ALA A 28 -9.75 -18.40 -14.68
N ALA A 29 -9.84 -17.21 -15.28
CA ALA A 29 -8.91 -16.11 -15.01
C ALA A 29 -9.36 -15.15 -13.89
N VAL A 30 -10.53 -15.34 -13.28
CA VAL A 30 -11.10 -14.34 -12.35
C VAL A 30 -10.21 -14.08 -11.13
N TYR A 31 -9.57 -15.11 -10.57
CA TYR A 31 -8.65 -14.93 -9.43
C TYR A 31 -7.36 -14.23 -9.84
N HIS A 32 -6.79 -14.53 -11.01
CA HIS A 32 -5.64 -13.80 -11.55
C HIS A 32 -5.92 -12.31 -11.71
N VAL A 33 -7.10 -11.95 -12.25
CA VAL A 33 -7.51 -10.55 -12.40
C VAL A 33 -7.64 -9.87 -11.03
N ARG A 34 -8.20 -10.55 -10.03
CA ARG A 34 -8.33 -10.00 -8.67
C ARG A 34 -6.98 -9.78 -8.00
N VAL A 35 -6.07 -10.76 -8.07
CA VAL A 35 -4.70 -10.63 -7.53
C VAL A 35 -3.97 -9.45 -8.20
N LEU A 36 -4.03 -9.35 -9.52
CA LEU A 36 -3.39 -8.24 -10.24
C LEU A 36 -3.97 -6.88 -9.82
N ARG A 37 -5.30 -6.77 -9.71
CA ARG A 37 -5.96 -5.53 -9.27
C ARG A 37 -5.59 -5.15 -7.83
N ALA A 38 -5.50 -6.13 -6.92
CA ALA A 38 -5.05 -5.91 -5.55
C ALA A 38 -3.60 -5.37 -5.52
N CYS A 39 -2.72 -5.95 -6.36
CA CYS A 39 -1.34 -5.49 -6.53
C CYS A 39 -1.28 -4.05 -7.06
N GLU A 40 -2.04 -3.74 -8.13
CA GLU A 40 -2.11 -2.40 -8.73
C GLU A 40 -2.69 -1.36 -7.76
N GLY A 41 -3.78 -1.71 -7.06
CA GLY A 41 -4.43 -0.84 -6.08
C GLY A 41 -3.55 -0.51 -4.89
N THR A 42 -2.83 -1.50 -4.36
CA THR A 42 -1.88 -1.30 -3.24
C THR A 42 -0.77 -0.34 -3.65
N LEU A 43 -0.16 -0.56 -4.81
CA LEU A 43 0.92 0.29 -5.32
C LEU A 43 0.44 1.71 -5.67
N ALA A 44 -0.76 1.82 -6.24
CA ALA A 44 -1.39 3.13 -6.48
C ALA A 44 -1.56 3.91 -5.17
N ARG A 45 -2.10 3.27 -4.13
CA ARG A 45 -2.27 3.88 -2.80
C ARG A 45 -0.93 4.25 -2.16
N MET A 46 0.11 3.44 -2.29
CA MET A 46 1.44 3.83 -1.81
C MET A 46 1.95 5.11 -2.50
N GLY A 47 1.61 5.31 -3.78
CA GLY A 47 2.00 6.48 -4.55
C GLY A 47 1.12 7.73 -4.34
N THR A 48 -0.09 7.60 -3.82
CA THR A 48 -1.01 8.75 -3.65
C THR A 48 -1.31 9.06 -2.17
N ASP A 49 -1.26 8.05 -1.31
CA ASP A 49 -1.75 8.06 0.07
C ASP A 49 -0.68 7.56 1.07
N ARG A 50 0.61 7.78 0.75
CA ARG A 50 1.76 7.26 1.51
C ARG A 50 1.64 7.48 3.02
N TYR A 51 1.24 8.68 3.42
CA TYR A 51 1.26 9.06 4.84
C TYR A 51 0.05 8.59 5.66
N TYR A 52 -0.98 8.03 5.01
CA TYR A 52 -2.14 7.45 5.69
C TYR A 52 -2.20 5.92 5.50
N PHE A 53 -1.49 5.38 4.51
CA PHE A 53 -1.42 3.95 4.26
C PHE A 53 -0.27 3.28 5.04
N ALA A 54 -0.45 3.15 6.36
CA ALA A 54 0.60 2.75 7.29
C ALA A 54 1.17 1.33 7.10
N ASN A 55 0.38 0.36 6.63
CA ASN A 55 0.78 -1.05 6.57
C ASN A 55 0.39 -1.71 5.23
N PRO A 56 1.04 -1.34 4.11
CA PRO A 56 0.68 -1.81 2.77
C PRO A 56 0.81 -3.33 2.62
N SER A 57 1.88 -3.94 3.15
CA SER A 57 2.08 -5.38 3.08
C SER A 57 1.00 -6.15 3.82
N ARG A 58 0.66 -5.75 5.05
CA ARG A 58 -0.40 -6.40 5.85
C ARG A 58 -1.75 -6.33 5.13
N ALA A 59 -2.08 -5.18 4.56
CA ALA A 59 -3.32 -4.98 3.83
C ALA A 59 -3.39 -5.90 2.59
N LEU A 60 -2.35 -5.90 1.75
CA LEU A 60 -2.32 -6.74 0.55
C LEU A 60 -2.31 -8.23 0.89
N ILE A 61 -1.51 -8.67 1.85
CA ILE A 61 -1.47 -10.08 2.29
C ILE A 61 -2.87 -10.54 2.71
N ARG A 62 -3.59 -9.73 3.51
CA ARG A 62 -4.97 -10.05 3.93
C ARG A 62 -5.91 -10.20 2.73
N GLU A 63 -5.80 -9.33 1.73
CA GLU A 63 -6.61 -9.40 0.51
C GLU A 63 -6.26 -10.61 -0.36
N LEU A 64 -4.99 -11.03 -0.38
CA LEU A 64 -4.53 -12.13 -1.23
C LEU A 64 -4.79 -13.52 -0.67
N ARG A 65 -4.82 -13.69 0.66
CA ARG A 65 -4.96 -15.02 1.32
C ARG A 65 -6.04 -15.94 0.72
N PRO A 66 -7.25 -15.47 0.34
CA PRO A 66 -8.28 -16.34 -0.25
C PRO A 66 -7.91 -16.98 -1.60
N TYR A 67 -6.88 -16.48 -2.29
CA TYR A 67 -6.48 -16.95 -3.62
C TYR A 67 -5.27 -17.91 -3.59
N PHE A 68 -4.71 -18.20 -2.41
CA PHE A 68 -3.53 -19.05 -2.25
C PHE A 68 -3.82 -20.20 -1.28
N PRO A 69 -3.35 -21.43 -1.58
CA PRO A 69 -3.43 -22.54 -0.64
C PRO A 69 -2.51 -22.28 0.56
N LEU A 70 -2.77 -22.92 1.70
CA LEU A 70 -2.10 -22.62 2.97
C LEU A 70 -0.57 -22.81 2.91
N ASP A 71 -0.11 -23.80 2.16
CA ASP A 71 1.31 -24.11 1.94
C ASP A 71 2.05 -23.04 1.11
N GLU A 72 1.36 -22.39 0.17
CA GLU A 72 1.90 -21.28 -0.63
C GLU A 72 1.82 -19.92 0.08
N GLN A 73 1.05 -19.78 1.16
CA GLN A 73 0.87 -18.48 1.83
C GLN A 73 2.20 -17.91 2.35
N ARG A 74 3.15 -18.74 2.78
CA ARG A 74 4.48 -18.26 3.19
C ARG A 74 5.24 -17.63 2.02
N ARG A 75 5.30 -18.32 0.88
CA ARG A 75 5.95 -17.82 -0.34
C ARG A 75 5.29 -16.54 -0.83
N MET A 76 3.96 -16.48 -0.83
CA MET A 76 3.19 -15.29 -1.19
C MET A 76 3.57 -14.08 -0.32
N ARG A 77 3.65 -14.26 1.01
CA ARG A 77 4.06 -13.18 1.93
C ARG A 77 5.46 -12.67 1.62
N ASP A 78 6.43 -13.57 1.43
CA ASP A 78 7.82 -13.22 1.14
C ASP A 78 7.94 -12.43 -0.17
N VAL A 79 7.17 -12.80 -1.19
CA VAL A 79 7.10 -12.07 -2.46
C VAL A 79 6.50 -10.67 -2.24
N VAL A 80 5.35 -10.58 -1.58
CA VAL A 80 4.68 -9.29 -1.32
C VAL A 80 5.59 -8.34 -0.54
N GLU A 81 6.17 -8.80 0.57
CA GLU A 81 7.05 -7.98 1.41
C GLU A 81 8.27 -7.47 0.63
N ARG A 82 8.92 -8.34 -0.15
CA ARG A 82 10.07 -7.98 -0.98
C ARG A 82 9.75 -6.92 -2.02
N TYR A 83 8.65 -7.08 -2.76
CA TYR A 83 8.29 -6.15 -3.83
C TYR A 83 7.79 -4.82 -3.30
N LEU A 84 6.99 -4.82 -2.22
CA LEU A 84 6.51 -3.59 -1.61
C LEU A 84 7.64 -2.81 -0.92
N ALA A 85 8.62 -3.48 -0.29
CA ALA A 85 9.80 -2.81 0.25
C ALA A 85 10.58 -2.06 -0.85
N ARG A 86 10.85 -2.72 -1.98
CA ARG A 86 11.52 -2.09 -3.14
C ARG A 86 10.73 -0.93 -3.73
N ALA A 87 9.41 -1.07 -3.81
CA ALA A 87 8.54 0.00 -4.27
C ALA A 87 8.54 1.19 -3.30
N ASP A 88 8.55 0.92 -1.99
CA ASP A 88 8.61 1.96 -0.95
C ASP A 88 9.91 2.77 -1.01
N GLU A 89 11.04 2.10 -1.19
CA GLU A 89 12.35 2.75 -1.38
C GLU A 89 12.34 3.66 -2.60
N GLU A 90 11.80 3.20 -3.73
CA GLU A 90 11.73 3.99 -4.96
C GLU A 90 10.80 5.20 -4.80
N LEU A 91 9.63 5.01 -4.17
CA LEU A 91 8.71 6.09 -3.86
C LEU A 91 9.34 7.12 -2.92
N THR A 92 10.09 6.67 -1.91
CA THR A 92 10.82 7.54 -0.99
C THR A 92 11.83 8.40 -1.74
N ARG A 93 12.62 7.79 -2.63
CA ARG A 93 13.57 8.52 -3.50
C ARG A 93 12.86 9.53 -4.38
N GLN A 94 11.77 9.13 -5.03
CA GLN A 94 10.98 10.00 -5.90
C GLN A 94 10.42 11.19 -5.12
N PHE A 95 9.76 10.97 -3.98
CA PHE A 95 9.15 12.05 -3.21
C PHE A 95 10.16 12.96 -2.52
N ALA A 96 11.38 12.49 -2.25
CA ALA A 96 12.47 13.33 -1.78
C ALA A 96 12.83 14.45 -2.79
N THR A 97 12.55 14.26 -4.09
CA THR A 97 12.70 15.31 -5.11
C THR A 97 11.66 16.43 -4.99
N GLY A 98 10.59 16.18 -4.23
CA GLY A 98 9.50 17.14 -4.05
C GLY A 98 8.38 17.08 -5.05
N TYR A 99 8.40 16.08 -5.93
CA TYR A 99 7.40 15.88 -6.95
C TYR A 99 6.77 14.51 -6.81
N ASP A 100 5.47 14.43 -7.09
CA ASP A 100 4.77 13.16 -7.19
C ASP A 100 5.14 12.41 -8.49
N LEU A 101 4.54 11.23 -8.67
CA LEU A 101 4.76 10.40 -9.84
C LEU A 101 4.19 10.98 -11.14
N ALA A 102 3.29 11.96 -11.05
CA ALA A 102 2.72 12.70 -12.18
C ALA A 102 3.49 14.00 -12.47
N GLY A 103 4.54 14.31 -11.70
CA GLY A 103 5.33 15.53 -11.83
C GLY A 103 4.69 16.76 -11.18
N ASN A 104 3.65 16.59 -10.37
CA ASN A 104 3.09 17.68 -9.58
C ASN A 104 3.93 17.92 -8.33
N ARG A 105 4.00 19.17 -7.88
CA ARG A 105 4.68 19.50 -6.63
C ARG A 105 3.94 18.91 -5.43
N LEU A 106 4.68 18.32 -4.50
CA LEU A 106 4.12 17.88 -3.23
C LEU A 106 3.78 19.09 -2.35
N ASN A 107 2.65 18.97 -1.66
CA ASN A 107 2.12 19.98 -0.76
C ASN A 107 2.05 19.44 0.67
N CYS A 108 2.15 20.35 1.63
CA CYS A 108 1.95 20.04 3.03
C CYS A 108 0.55 19.49 3.28
N ARG A 109 0.46 18.43 4.10
CA ARG A 109 -0.78 17.75 4.46
C ARG A 109 -1.77 18.59 5.26
N ALA A 110 -1.31 19.69 5.85
CA ALA A 110 -2.14 20.52 6.71
C ALA A 110 -3.18 21.32 5.91
N LEU A 111 -4.34 21.52 6.52
CA LEU A 111 -5.34 22.48 6.08
C LEU A 111 -5.15 23.80 6.83
N THR A 112 -5.42 24.92 6.16
CA THR A 112 -5.46 26.24 6.81
C THR A 112 -6.74 26.37 7.64
N ARG A 113 -6.83 27.44 8.47
CA ARG A 113 -8.07 27.76 9.21
C ARG A 113 -9.31 27.94 8.33
N LYS A 114 -9.13 28.26 7.04
CA LYS A 114 -10.22 28.39 6.05
C LYS A 114 -10.53 27.06 5.33
N GLY A 115 -9.91 25.95 5.72
CA GLY A 115 -10.07 24.64 5.11
C GLY A 115 -9.30 24.44 3.79
N THR A 116 -8.47 25.40 3.36
CA THR A 116 -7.70 25.26 2.12
C THR A 116 -6.40 24.47 2.34
N PRO A 117 -5.91 23.67 1.38
CA PRO A 117 -4.65 22.94 1.50
C PRO A 117 -3.44 23.88 1.61
N CYS A 118 -2.50 23.53 2.49
CA CYS A 118 -1.24 24.25 2.62
C CYS A 118 -0.36 24.03 1.38
N GLN A 119 -0.03 25.11 0.66
CA GLN A 119 0.79 25.08 -0.56
C GLN A 119 2.30 25.07 -0.30
N ARG A 120 2.73 24.92 0.97
CA ARG A 120 4.15 24.88 1.33
C ARG A 120 4.72 23.50 1.04
N PHE A 121 5.99 23.48 0.67
CA PHE A 121 6.72 22.25 0.44
C PHE A 121 6.81 21.40 1.73
N PRO A 122 6.45 20.11 1.68
CA PRO A 122 6.48 19.23 2.83
C PRO A 122 7.89 18.69 3.10
N ASN A 123 8.15 18.33 4.36
CA ASN A 123 9.28 17.46 4.70
C ASN A 123 8.98 16.03 4.18
N PRO A 124 9.95 15.34 3.54
CA PRO A 124 9.80 13.97 3.07
C PRO A 124 9.42 12.94 4.15
N VAL A 125 9.77 13.19 5.41
CA VAL A 125 9.57 12.24 6.52
C VAL A 125 8.10 12.14 6.93
N ASN A 126 7.41 13.27 7.10
CA ASN A 126 6.06 13.29 7.69
C ASN A 126 5.00 14.02 6.84
N GLY A 127 5.41 14.65 5.74
CA GLY A 127 4.50 15.35 4.84
C GLY A 127 4.05 16.72 5.36
N TYR A 128 4.64 17.25 6.43
CA TYR A 128 4.34 18.58 6.96
C TYR A 128 5.46 19.58 6.65
N CYS A 129 5.10 20.83 6.37
CA CYS A 129 6.08 21.91 6.22
C CYS A 129 6.59 22.38 7.61
N PRO A 130 7.68 23.16 7.70
CA PRO A 130 8.25 23.60 8.98
C PRO A 130 7.22 24.25 9.93
N SER A 131 6.28 25.03 9.39
CA SER A 131 5.23 25.69 10.18
C SER A 131 4.17 24.74 10.75
N HIS A 132 4.02 23.55 10.18
CA HIS A 132 3.02 22.54 10.58
C HIS A 132 3.65 21.28 11.18
N GLN A 133 4.93 21.33 11.56
CA GLN A 133 5.62 20.19 12.18
C GLN A 133 4.95 19.72 13.49
N HIS A 134 4.30 20.63 14.22
CA HIS A 134 3.54 20.30 15.43
C HIS A 134 2.37 19.34 15.19
N LEU A 135 1.91 19.16 13.94
CA LEU A 135 0.85 18.21 13.58
C LEU A 135 1.37 16.79 13.33
N ALA A 136 2.69 16.60 13.22
CA ALA A 136 3.29 15.31 12.86
C ALA A 136 3.08 14.23 13.94
N GLY A 137 2.87 14.61 15.20
CA GLY A 137 2.63 13.70 16.33
C GLY A 137 1.15 13.46 16.66
N SER A 138 0.22 14.15 16.01
CA SER A 138 -1.22 14.03 16.25
C SER A 138 -1.97 13.27 15.15
N GLY A 139 -1.26 12.79 14.12
CA GLY A 139 -1.80 11.81 13.20
C GLY A 139 -2.06 10.50 13.93
N HIS A 140 -3.28 10.00 13.88
CA HIS A 140 -3.71 8.77 14.55
C HIS A 140 -2.87 7.58 14.03
N VAL A 141 -1.78 7.28 14.71
CA VAL A 141 -1.03 6.03 14.53
C VAL A 141 -1.83 5.00 15.30
N ALA A 142 -2.45 4.05 14.58
CA ALA A 142 -3.08 2.92 15.24
C ALA A 142 -2.01 2.27 16.13
N THR A 143 -2.24 2.31 17.43
CA THR A 143 -1.23 1.90 18.41
C THR A 143 -0.96 0.41 18.26
N GLU A 144 0.22 -0.06 18.67
CA GLU A 144 0.51 -1.50 18.70
C GLU A 144 -0.54 -2.29 19.49
N ALA A 145 -1.21 -1.64 20.45
CA ALA A 145 -2.35 -2.16 21.19
C ALA A 145 -3.60 -2.40 20.31
N GLU A 146 -3.94 -1.47 19.40
CA GLU A 146 -5.05 -1.65 18.46
C GLU A 146 -4.71 -2.70 17.39
N ALA A 147 -3.45 -2.74 16.95
CA ALA A 147 -2.96 -3.76 16.02
C ALA A 147 -2.90 -5.17 16.65
N ALA A 148 -2.68 -5.28 17.96
CA ALA A 148 -2.72 -6.51 18.75
C ALA A 148 -4.17 -6.97 19.00
N ALA A 149 -5.08 -6.05 19.36
CA ALA A 149 -6.49 -6.35 19.53
C ALA A 149 -7.13 -6.90 18.23
N GLU A 150 -6.74 -6.37 17.07
CA GLU A 150 -7.21 -6.90 15.78
C GLU A 150 -6.61 -8.28 15.45
N ARG A 151 -5.42 -8.63 15.97
CA ARG A 151 -4.82 -9.97 15.81
C ARG A 151 -5.54 -11.01 16.66
N GLU A 152 -6.00 -10.62 17.84
CA GLU A 152 -6.74 -11.49 18.76
C GLU A 152 -8.17 -11.75 18.24
N LEU A 153 -8.82 -10.75 17.65
CA LEU A 153 -10.15 -10.89 17.05
C LEU A 153 -10.17 -11.76 15.78
N VAL A 154 -9.07 -11.80 15.02
CA VAL A 154 -8.95 -12.64 13.80
C VAL A 154 -8.49 -14.08 14.13
N ALA A 155 -8.05 -14.32 15.36
CA ALA A 155 -7.64 -15.64 15.85
C ALA A 155 -8.75 -16.40 16.60
N ALA A 156 -9.87 -15.73 16.92
CA ALA A 156 -11.09 -16.31 17.47
C ALA A 156 -12.09 -16.67 16.35
#